data_AF-A0A2N2LBG0-F1
#
_entry.id   AF-A0A2N2LBG0-F1
#
_cell.length_a   1.000
_cell.length_b   1.000
_cell.length_c   1.000
_cell.angle_alpha   90.00
_cell.angle_beta   90.00
_cell.angle_gamma   90.00
#
_symmetry.space_group_name_H-M   'P 1'
#
loop_
_entity.id
_entity.type
_entity.pdbx_description
1 polymer ?
#
loop_
_entity_poly.entity_id
_entity_poly.type
_entity_poly.pdbx_seq_one_letter_code
_entity_poly.pdbx_strand_id
1 'polypeptide(L)' 'PNISSTRWRAVSDQKNLVYYFENVLTPNVFWVTLKKVDFSENASVKKLSLKNYEIYAGDALDSFKNASPFKFQGL' A
#
# COMPACT_ATOMS: atom_id res chain seq x y z
N PRO A 1 -22.01 22.43 5.52
CA PRO A 1 -20.80 22.11 6.32
C PRO A 1 -20.59 20.58 6.41
N ASN A 2 -20.14 19.95 5.31
CA ASN A 2 -19.93 18.50 5.19
C ASN A 2 -18.86 18.21 4.10
N ILE A 3 -17.78 18.98 4.08
CA ILE A 3 -16.69 18.76 3.11
C ILE A 3 -15.58 18.02 3.84
N SER A 4 -15.32 16.79 3.41
CA SER A 4 -14.21 15.98 3.91
C SER A 4 -13.00 16.15 2.98
N SER A 5 -11.84 16.47 3.55
CA SER A 5 -10.60 16.59 2.79
C SER A 5 -10.09 15.21 2.37
N THR A 6 -9.70 15.08 1.09
CA THR A 6 -9.00 13.90 0.58
C THR A 6 -7.73 13.64 1.39
N ARG A 7 -7.53 12.39 1.79
CA ARG A 7 -6.35 11.97 2.56
C ARG A 7 -5.31 11.25 1.72
N TRP A 8 -5.74 10.51 0.70
CA TRP A 8 -4.89 9.72 -0.18
C TRP A 8 -5.61 9.44 -1.49
N ARG A 9 -4.85 9.02 -2.50
CA ARG A 9 -5.36 8.55 -3.81
C ARG A 9 -4.70 7.22 -4.16
N ALA A 10 -5.41 6.39 -4.91
CA ALA A 10 -4.90 5.13 -5.42
C ALA A 10 -5.28 4.97 -6.89
N VAL A 11 -4.41 4.34 -7.67
CA VAL A 11 -4.64 4.04 -9.09
C VAL A 11 -4.20 2.60 -9.36
N SER A 12 -5.08 1.83 -9.98
CA SER A 12 -4.81 0.44 -10.35
C SER A 12 -4.59 0.33 -11.86
N ASP A 13 -3.35 0.11 -12.29
CA ASP A 13 -3.06 -0.30 -13.66
C ASP A 13 -3.36 -1.81 -13.78
N GLN A 14 -4.57 -2.11 -14.24
CA GLN A 14 -5.06 -3.48 -14.33
C GLN A 14 -4.34 -4.30 -15.41
N LYS A 15 -3.79 -3.66 -16.45
CA LYS A 15 -3.12 -4.35 -17.55
C LYS A 15 -1.70 -4.77 -17.16
N ASN A 16 -0.97 -3.87 -16.51
CA ASN A 16 0.40 -4.13 -16.11
C ASN A 16 0.51 -4.70 -14.68
N LEU A 17 -0.61 -4.74 -13.95
CA LEU A 17 -0.73 -5.21 -12.57
C LEU A 17 0.18 -4.38 -11.63
N VAL A 18 0.01 -3.06 -11.68
CA VAL A 18 0.73 -2.11 -10.82
C VAL A 18 -0.28 -1.32 -10.00
N TYR A 19 -0.08 -1.28 -8.68
CA TYR A 19 -0.93 -0.54 -7.76
C TYR A 19 -0.18 0.69 -7.24
N TYR A 20 -0.62 1.88 -7.62
CA TYR A 20 -0.05 3.16 -7.23
C TYR A 20 -0.79 3.73 -6.03
N PHE A 21 -0.07 4.39 -5.14
CA PHE A 21 -0.62 5.06 -3.97
C PHE A 21 0.12 6.38 -3.68
N GLU A 22 -0.63 7.39 -3.26
CA GLU A 22 -0.08 8.61 -2.71
C GLU A 22 -0.87 9.09 -1.48
N ASN A 23 -0.16 9.64 -0.50
CA ASN A 23 -0.75 10.29 0.67
C ASN A 23 -0.62 11.81 0.49
N VAL A 24 -1.73 12.54 0.68
CA VAL A 24 -1.75 14.01 0.49
C VAL A 24 -0.82 14.74 1.48
N LEU A 25 -0.47 14.10 2.59
CA LEU A 25 0.38 14.66 3.64
C LEU A 25 1.87 14.35 3.49
N THR A 26 2.27 13.54 2.51
CA THR A 26 3.69 13.22 2.26
C THR A 26 4.05 13.51 0.80
N PRO A 27 5.25 14.01 0.52
CA PRO A 27 5.71 14.14 -0.87
C PRO A 27 5.93 12.75 -1.49
N ASN A 28 5.86 12.68 -2.83
CA ASN A 28 6.08 11.50 -3.67
C ASN A 28 4.91 10.51 -3.81
N VAL A 29 4.94 9.79 -4.93
CA VAL A 29 4.07 8.65 -5.24
C VAL A 29 4.93 7.38 -5.19
N PHE A 30 4.37 6.31 -4.65
CA PHE A 30 4.98 4.97 -4.74
C PHE A 30 3.99 3.99 -5.37
N TRP A 31 4.51 2.84 -5.75
CA TRP A 31 3.70 1.76 -6.31
C TRP A 31 4.20 0.39 -5.87
N VAL A 32 3.38 -0.63 -6.14
CA VAL A 32 3.74 -2.03 -5.99
C VAL A 32 3.48 -2.74 -7.31
N THR A 33 4.53 -3.34 -7.87
CA THR A 33 4.41 -4.20 -9.05
C THR A 33 3.92 -5.58 -8.62
N LEU A 34 2.63 -5.89 -8.80
CA LEU A 34 2.02 -7.13 -8.30
C LEU A 34 2.62 -8.39 -8.94
N LYS A 35 3.14 -8.28 -10.17
CA LYS A 35 3.87 -9.39 -10.85
C LYS A 35 5.14 -9.82 -10.11
N LYS A 36 5.69 -8.99 -9.23
CA LYS A 36 6.89 -9.30 -8.43
C LYS A 36 6.54 -9.83 -7.03
N VAL A 37 5.25 -9.88 -6.67
CA VAL A 37 4.79 -10.32 -5.36
C VAL A 37 4.57 -11.84 -5.39
N ASP A 38 5.04 -12.53 -4.34
CA ASP A 38 4.73 -13.94 -4.11
C ASP A 38 3.35 -14.07 -3.43
N PHE A 39 2.40 -14.65 -4.16
CA PHE A 39 1.05 -14.95 -3.69
C PHE A 39 0.79 -16.46 -3.53
N SER A 40 1.84 -17.28 -3.42
CA SER A 40 1.69 -18.71 -3.14
C SER A 40 0.99 -18.95 -1.79
N GLU A 41 0.35 -20.12 -1.63
CA GLU A 41 -0.48 -20.43 -0.45
C GLU A 41 0.27 -20.31 0.89
N ASN A 42 1.59 -20.56 0.89
CA ASN A 42 2.44 -20.52 2.07
C ASN A 42 3.28 -19.23 2.19
N ALA A 43 3.05 -18.24 1.31
CA ALA A 43 3.77 -16.98 1.35
C ALA A 43 3.49 -16.22 2.66
N SER A 44 4.53 -15.60 3.22
CA SER A 44 4.39 -14.80 4.43
C SER A 44 3.56 -13.55 4.18
N VAL A 45 2.67 -13.23 5.11
CA VAL A 45 1.92 -11.97 5.11
C VAL A 45 2.89 -10.80 5.29
N LYS A 46 2.76 -9.79 4.44
CA LYS A 46 3.58 -8.59 4.48
C LYS A 46 2.76 -7.32 4.65
N LYS A 47 3.37 -6.31 5.26
CA LYS A 47 2.78 -4.99 5.50
C LYS A 47 3.78 -3.89 5.14
N LEU A 48 3.28 -2.84 4.49
CA LEU A 48 3.96 -1.56 4.35
C LEU A 48 3.30 -0.58 5.34
N SER A 49 4.08 -0.01 6.27
CA SER A 49 3.56 0.96 7.24
C SER A 49 3.52 2.35 6.63
N LEU A 50 2.39 3.05 6.80
CA LEU A 50 2.18 4.46 6.45
C LEU A 50 1.73 5.29 7.67
N LYS A 51 1.77 4.69 8.88
CA LYS A 51 1.15 5.24 10.09
C LYS A 51 1.81 6.55 10.55
N ASN A 52 3.12 6.64 10.38
CA ASN A 52 3.94 7.73 10.90
C ASN A 52 4.48 8.61 9.76
N TYR A 53 3.72 8.75 8.67
CA TYR A 53 4.10 9.53 7.49
C TYR A 53 5.40 9.05 6.84
N GLU A 54 5.67 7.75 6.87
CA GLU A 54 6.79 7.15 6.16
C GLU A 54 6.73 7.51 4.67
N ILE A 55 7.83 8.01 4.12
CA ILE A 55 7.94 8.42 2.73
C ILE A 55 8.53 7.28 1.91
N TYR A 56 7.80 6.86 0.88
CA TYR A 56 8.28 5.93 -0.14
C TYR A 56 8.23 6.62 -1.50
N ALA A 57 9.11 6.22 -2.41
CA ALA A 57 9.12 6.69 -3.78
C ALA A 57 9.52 5.53 -4.69
N GLY A 58 8.86 5.40 -5.82
CA GLY A 58 9.15 4.31 -6.75
C GLY A 58 8.43 3.00 -6.41
N ASP A 59 9.03 1.88 -6.82
CA ASP A 59 8.57 0.55 -6.45
C ASP A 59 8.89 0.27 -4.98
N ALA A 60 7.86 0.16 -4.15
CA ALA A 60 8.00 0.04 -2.69
C ALA A 60 8.06 -1.42 -2.19
N LEU A 61 8.07 -2.41 -3.09
CA LEU A 61 7.94 -3.82 -2.73
C LEU A 61 8.98 -4.28 -1.69
N ASP A 62 10.24 -3.85 -1.82
CA ASP A 62 11.32 -4.25 -0.91
C ASP A 62 11.20 -3.64 0.50
N SER A 63 10.35 -2.60 0.64
CA SER A 63 10.09 -1.96 1.93
C SER A 63 9.05 -2.70 2.78
N PHE A 64 8.31 -3.65 2.19
CA PHE A 64 7.35 -4.47 2.91
C PHE A 64 8.03 -5.37 3.94
N LYS A 65 7.47 -5.42 5.14
CA LYS A 65 7.97 -6.26 6.25
C LYS A 65 6.99 -7.35 6.59
N ASN A 66 7.48 -8.50 7.05
CA ASN A 66 6.63 -9.58 7.54
C ASN A 66 5.79 -9.08 8.72
N ALA A 67 4.52 -9.45 8.73
CA ALA A 67 3.57 -9.03 9.77
C ALA A 67 2.47 -10.07 9.92
N SER A 68 1.88 -10.17 11.11
CA SER A 68 0.64 -10.89 11.29
C SER A 68 -0.52 -10.16 10.57
N PRO A 69 -1.50 -10.88 10.01
CA PRO A 69 -2.76 -10.28 9.55
C PRO A 69 -3.40 -9.43 10.63
N PHE A 70 -4.00 -8.31 10.26
CA PHE A 70 -4.76 -7.51 11.23
C PHE A 70 -6.09 -8.19 11.54
N LYS A 71 -6.55 -8.05 12.79
CA LYS A 71 -7.87 -8.52 13.19
C LYS A 71 -8.94 -7.61 12.59
N PHE A 72 -9.86 -8.17 11.82
CA PHE A 72 -11.04 -7.44 11.37
C PHE A 72 -11.93 -7.08 12.57
N GLN A 73 -12.50 -5.89 12.54
CA GLN A 73 -13.53 -5.50 13.50
C GLN A 73 -14.82 -6.28 13.17
N GLY A 74 -15.39 -6.93 14.17
CA GLY A 74 -16.59 -7.76 14.06
C GLY A 74 -17.13 -8.12 15.45
N LEU A 75 -18.19 -8.93 15.50
CA LEU A 75 -18.72 -9.51 16.74
C LEU A 75 -17.73 -10.51 17.35
#